data_AF-V6ASR1-F1
#
_entry.id   AF-V6ASR1-F1
#
_cell.length_a   1.000
_cell.length_b   1.000
_cell.length_c   1.000
_cell.angle_alpha   90.00
_cell.angle_beta   90.00
_cell.angle_gamma   90.00
#
_symmetry.space_group_name_H-M   'P 1'
#
loop_
_entity.id
_entity.type
_entity.pdbx_description
1 polymer ?
#
loop_
_entity_poly.entity_id
_entity_poly.type
_entity_poly.pdbx_seq_one_letter_code
_entity_poly.pdbx_strand_id
1 'polypeptide(L)'
;MIEKGFDFGRLYRKIVRYYLTKHHYTKEKANMIAQSVVRKEMRLRTCQNSDCSHLLYDHLRNYQSCLVGDCKCQRFQRAEA
;
A
#
# COMPACT_ATOMS: atom_id res chain seq x y z
N MET A 1 14.45 4.57 -11.61
CA MET A 1 13.68 5.67 -10.96
C MET A 1 13.23 5.16 -9.61
N ILE A 2 13.71 5.77 -8.52
CA ILE A 2 13.33 5.39 -7.14
C ILE A 2 11.88 5.81 -6.92
N GLU A 3 10.98 4.87 -6.68
CA GLU A 3 9.61 5.19 -6.31
C GLU A 3 9.59 5.80 -4.90
N LYS A 4 8.98 7.00 -4.77
CA LYS A 4 8.71 7.57 -3.46
C LYS A 4 7.79 6.62 -2.69
N GLY A 5 8.13 6.34 -1.43
CA GLY A 5 7.34 5.51 -0.54
C GLY A 5 5.87 5.95 -0.51
N PHE A 6 4.98 4.96 -0.43
CA PHE A 6 3.54 5.24 -0.40
C PHE A 6 3.12 5.76 0.97
N ASP A 7 2.79 7.05 1.05
CA ASP A 7 2.35 7.69 2.30
C ASP A 7 0.83 7.52 2.49
N PHE A 8 0.46 6.51 3.28
CA PHE A 8 -0.92 6.23 3.68
C PHE A 8 -1.57 7.40 4.43
N GLY A 9 -0.80 8.18 5.20
CA GLY A 9 -1.30 9.36 5.91
C GLY A 9 -1.65 10.50 4.95
N ARG A 10 -0.88 10.68 3.88
CA ARG A 10 -1.19 11.62 2.80
C ARG A 10 -2.43 11.19 2.03
N LEU A 11 -2.58 9.89 1.74
CA LEU A 11 -3.80 9.36 1.12
C LEU A 11 -5.04 9.61 2.00
N TYR A 12 -4.95 9.25 3.29
CA TYR A 12 -6.01 9.46 4.26
C TYR A 12 -6.51 10.92 4.26
N ARG A 13 -5.58 11.88 4.43
CA ARG A 13 -5.90 13.31 4.47
C ARG A 13 -6.57 13.80 3.18
N LYS A 14 -6.12 13.31 2.01
CA LYS A 14 -6.75 13.66 0.72
C LYS A 14 -8.18 13.17 0.64
N ILE A 15 -8.44 11.92 1.04
CA ILE A 15 -9.78 11.33 1.01
C ILE A 15 -10.71 12.06 1.96
N VAL A 16 -10.28 12.29 3.21
CA VAL A 16 -11.08 13.02 4.20
C VAL A 16 -11.41 14.42 3.69
N ARG A 17 -10.41 15.18 3.22
CA ARG A 17 -10.64 16.53 2.66
C ARG A 17 -11.61 16.49 1.48
N TYR A 18 -11.48 15.52 0.58
CA TYR A 18 -12.36 15.39 -0.57
C TYR A 18 -13.82 15.17 -0.15
N TYR A 19 -14.10 14.21 0.72
CA TYR A 19 -15.48 13.93 1.15
C TYR A 19 -16.08 15.02 2.05
N LEU A 20 -15.25 15.73 2.83
CA LEU A 20 -15.69 16.90 3.59
C LEU A 20 -16.04 18.09 2.68
N THR A 21 -15.18 18.43 1.73
CA THR A 21 -15.33 19.65 0.92
C THR A 21 -16.24 19.45 -0.30
N LYS A 22 -16.20 18.28 -0.96
CA LYS A 22 -16.93 18.03 -2.22
C LYS A 22 -18.27 17.33 -2.01
N HIS A 23 -18.39 16.51 -0.98
CA HIS A 23 -19.61 15.73 -0.72
C HIS A 23 -20.35 16.20 0.54
N HIS A 24 -19.82 17.18 1.28
CA HIS A 24 -20.39 17.69 2.53
C HIS A 24 -20.73 16.58 3.54
N TYR A 25 -19.96 15.49 3.54
CA TYR A 25 -20.15 14.41 4.51
C TYR A 25 -19.71 14.87 5.90
N THR A 26 -20.27 14.23 6.92
CA THR A 26 -19.78 14.43 8.29
C THR A 26 -18.36 13.88 8.42
N LYS A 27 -17.64 14.41 9.41
CA LYS A 27 -16.25 14.02 9.68
C LYS A 27 -16.14 12.52 9.98
N GLU A 28 -17.12 11.96 10.68
CA GLU A 28 -17.18 10.53 11.00
C GLU A 28 -17.31 9.70 9.73
N LYS A 29 -18.23 10.06 8.83
CA LYS A 29 -18.44 9.34 7.57
C LYS A 29 -17.23 9.44 6.64
N ALA A 30 -16.63 10.61 6.51
CA ALA A 30 -15.41 10.79 5.72
C ALA A 30 -14.22 9.99 6.28
N ASN A 31 -14.07 9.95 7.61
CA ASN A 31 -13.03 9.16 8.27
C ASN A 31 -13.23 7.64 8.05
N MET A 32 -14.46 7.13 8.17
CA MET A 32 -14.76 5.71 7.93
C MET A 32 -14.38 5.30 6.49
N ILE A 33 -14.74 6.13 5.51
CA ILE A 33 -14.41 5.88 4.09
C ILE A 33 -12.89 5.91 3.92
N ALA A 34 -12.21 6.93 4.45
CA ALA A 34 -10.76 7.05 4.35
C ALA A 34 -10.03 5.86 4.99
N GLN A 35 -10.46 5.40 6.16
CA GLN A 35 -9.87 4.23 6.82
C GLN A 35 -10.08 2.94 6.02
N SER A 36 -11.25 2.76 5.40
CA SER A 36 -11.56 1.58 4.57
C SER A 36 -10.67 1.56 3.32
N VAL A 37 -10.54 2.69 2.63
CA VAL A 37 -9.70 2.82 1.44
C VAL A 37 -8.22 2.64 1.78
N VAL A 38 -7.74 3.25 2.86
CA VAL A 38 -6.35 3.10 3.31
C VAL A 38 -6.04 1.66 3.68
N ARG A 39 -6.92 0.96 4.42
CA ARG A 39 -6.75 -0.47 4.73
C ARG A 39 -6.71 -1.33 3.48
N LYS A 40 -7.57 -1.05 2.50
CA LYS A 40 -7.59 -1.75 1.21
C LYS A 40 -6.28 -1.54 0.45
N GLU A 41 -5.83 -0.29 0.32
CA GLU A 41 -4.56 0.04 -0.34
C GLU A 41 -3.37 -0.56 0.41
N MET A 42 -3.39 -0.57 1.74
CA MET A 42 -2.34 -1.18 2.56
C MET A 42 -2.26 -2.68 2.29
N ARG A 43 -3.39 -3.39 2.30
CA ARG A 43 -3.42 -4.82 1.96
C ARG A 43 -2.99 -5.12 0.53
N LEU A 44 -3.38 -4.29 -0.44
CA LEU A 44 -2.98 -4.45 -1.84
C LEU A 44 -1.48 -4.19 -2.04
N ARG A 45 -0.93 -3.25 -1.26
CA ARG A 45 0.48 -2.85 -1.29
C ARG A 45 1.31 -3.57 -0.25
N THR A 46 0.79 -4.61 0.41
CA THR A 46 1.56 -5.45 1.34
C THR A 46 1.66 -6.85 0.75
N CYS A 47 2.85 -7.44 0.87
CA CYS A 47 3.13 -8.83 0.61
C CYS A 47 2.14 -9.71 1.40
N GLN A 48 1.31 -10.49 0.70
CA GLN A 48 0.36 -11.40 1.35
C GLN A 48 1.01 -12.71 1.81
N ASN A 49 2.34 -12.82 1.70
CA ASN A 49 3.07 -13.94 2.28
C ASN A 49 3.23 -13.71 3.79
N SER A 50 2.81 -14.70 4.59
CA SER A 50 2.84 -14.68 6.06
C SER A 50 4.23 -14.42 6.62
N ASP A 51 5.26 -14.85 5.89
CA ASP A 51 6.65 -14.85 6.37
C ASP A 51 7.36 -13.50 6.14
N CYS A 52 6.69 -12.59 5.44
CA CYS A 52 7.29 -11.42 4.80
C CYS A 52 6.59 -10.12 5.22
N SER A 53 5.27 -10.02 5.05
CA SER A 53 4.44 -8.85 5.44
C SER A 53 5.02 -7.45 5.11
N HIS A 54 5.95 -7.34 4.15
CA HIS A 54 6.57 -6.08 3.76
C HIS A 54 5.74 -5.34 2.72
N LEU A 55 6.01 -4.05 2.53
CA LEU A 55 5.31 -3.23 1.55
C LEU A 55 5.86 -3.47 0.14
N LEU A 56 5.01 -3.54 -0.88
CA LEU A 56 5.40 -3.81 -2.27
C LEU A 56 6.39 -2.79 -2.85
N TYR A 57 6.44 -1.56 -2.33
CA TYR A 57 7.46 -0.60 -2.76
C TYR A 57 8.87 -1.01 -2.30
N ASP A 58 9.00 -1.75 -1.20
CA ASP A 58 10.26 -2.38 -0.75
C ASP A 58 10.64 -3.57 -1.65
N HIS A 59 9.67 -4.21 -2.33
CA HIS A 59 9.90 -5.43 -3.11
C HIS A 59 10.37 -5.21 -4.55
N LEU A 60 9.88 -4.19 -5.24
CA LEU A 60 9.57 -4.43 -6.66
C LEU A 60 10.26 -3.50 -7.67
N ARG A 61 10.67 -2.29 -7.26
CA ARG A 61 11.20 -1.32 -8.23
C ARG A 61 12.63 -0.84 -7.98
N ASN A 62 13.15 -1.04 -6.78
CA ASN A 62 14.57 -0.80 -6.49
C ASN A 62 15.43 -2.07 -6.57
N TYR A 63 14.89 -3.25 -6.23
CA TYR A 63 15.71 -4.47 -6.11
C TYR A 63 15.26 -5.66 -6.97
N GLN A 64 14.08 -5.62 -7.62
CA GLN A 64 13.48 -6.76 -8.35
C GLN A 64 13.45 -8.08 -7.54
N SER A 65 13.63 -8.00 -6.22
CA SER A 65 13.74 -9.13 -5.31
C SER A 65 13.24 -8.72 -3.93
N CYS A 66 12.75 -9.69 -3.17
CA CYS A 66 12.39 -9.48 -1.77
C CYS A 66 13.66 -9.32 -0.94
N LEU A 67 13.65 -8.44 0.08
CA LEU A 67 14.75 -8.30 1.05
C LEU A 67 14.87 -9.51 2.00
N VAL A 68 13.93 -10.44 1.94
CA VAL A 68 13.97 -11.74 2.62
C VAL A 68 14.38 -12.79 1.60
N GLY A 69 15.51 -13.46 1.84
CA GLY A 69 16.06 -14.48 0.94
C GLY A 69 15.10 -15.62 0.60
N ASP A 70 14.19 -15.96 1.52
CA ASP A 70 13.23 -17.08 1.38
C ASP A 70 11.77 -16.64 1.11
N CYS A 71 11.52 -15.43 0.60
CA CYS A 71 10.14 -15.04 0.23
C CYS A 71 9.66 -15.92 -0.93
N LYS A 72 8.70 -16.82 -0.67
CA LYS A 72 8.01 -17.64 -1.69
C LYS A 72 7.03 -16.85 -2.58
N CYS A 73 7.30 -15.56 -2.74
CA CYS A 73 6.44 -14.57 -3.34
C CYS A 73 6.52 -14.73 -4.87
N GLN A 74 5.77 -15.68 -5.42
CA GLN A 74 5.83 -16.14 -6.82
C GLN A 74 5.62 -15.06 -7.90
N ARG A 75 5.15 -13.84 -7.54
CA ARG A 75 5.02 -12.73 -8.49
C ARG A 75 6.37 -12.16 -8.95
N PHE A 76 7.44 -12.41 -8.19
CA PHE A 76 8.79 -11.87 -8.44
C PHE A 76 9.88 -12.92 -8.22
N GLN A 77 9.61 -14.19 -8.52
CA GLN A 77 10.71 -15.14 -8.70
C GLN A 77 11.60 -14.56 -9.82
N ARG A 78 12.89 -14.34 -9.52
CA ARG A 78 13.87 -14.18 -10.60
C ARG A 78 13.70 -15.40 -11.49
N ALA A 79 13.40 -15.17 -12.77
CA ALA A 79 13.52 -16.22 -13.76
C ALA A 79 15.02 -16.59 -13.81
N GLU A 80 15.40 -17.64 -13.08
CA GLU A 80 16.66 -18.33 -13.28
C GLU A 80 16.41 -19.50 -14.22
N ALA A 81 16.81 -19.31 -15.49
CA ALA A 81 17.50 -20.24 -16.38
C ALA A 81 17.48 -19.68 -17.81
#